data_AF-A0A1E7I6Y8-F1
#
_entry.id   AF-A0A1E7I6Y8-F1
#
_cell.length_a   1.000
_cell.length_b   1.000
_cell.length_c   1.000
_cell.angle_alpha   90.00
_cell.angle_beta   90.00
_cell.angle_gamma   90.00
#
_symmetry.space_group_name_H-M   'P 1'
#
loop_
_entity.id
_entity.type
_entity.pdbx_description
1 polymer ?
#
loop_
_entity_poly.entity_id
_entity_poly.type
_entity_poly.pdbx_seq_one_letter_code
_entity_poly.pdbx_strand_id
1 'polypeptide(L)'
;MKIVRLSLLLFVVAFSLLGCGSSANTDLAQPYSILNANYDDFSTGGIKRKLMLITVNNPSLTADERGHTALAACFNEQTKSGYDLVKVWLVCDPKIIPFLAETVLAEAIADTSKDKPVWQVRATDDTPTPNEIKLMRAAGQDRFAAWRKSMPANDFYAKVSQAIGIPPTLTRYLKYKTVEIN
;
A
#
# COMPACT_ATOMS: atom_id res chain seq x y z
N MET A 1 25.69 -36.70 -38.58
CA MET A 1 25.43 -36.69 -37.12
C MET A 1 25.58 -35.28 -36.58
N LYS A 2 24.51 -34.47 -36.55
CA LYS A 2 24.52 -33.08 -36.03
C LYS A 2 23.12 -32.67 -35.53
N ILE A 3 22.58 -33.34 -34.50
CA ILE A 3 21.28 -32.94 -33.89
C ILE A 3 21.34 -32.93 -32.34
N VAL A 4 22.38 -33.48 -31.71
CA VAL A 4 22.37 -33.71 -30.25
C VAL A 4 22.78 -32.50 -29.40
N ARG A 5 23.24 -31.38 -30.00
CA ARG A 5 23.77 -30.23 -29.24
C ARG A 5 22.80 -29.06 -29.04
N LEU A 6 21.64 -29.03 -29.70
CA LEU A 6 20.70 -27.90 -29.59
C LEU A 6 19.67 -28.07 -28.46
N SER A 7 19.38 -29.30 -28.06
CA SER A 7 18.35 -29.60 -27.05
C SER A 7 18.80 -29.36 -25.60
N LEU A 8 20.11 -29.36 -25.34
CA LEU A 8 20.64 -29.22 -23.97
C LEU A 8 20.65 -27.76 -23.49
N LEU A 9 20.83 -26.79 -24.40
CA LEU A 9 20.81 -25.36 -24.05
C LEU A 9 19.39 -24.84 -23.77
N LEU A 10 18.36 -25.41 -24.39
CA LEU A 10 16.97 -25.04 -24.13
C LEU A 10 16.48 -25.53 -22.75
N PHE A 11 17.05 -26.59 -22.21
CA PHE A 11 16.67 -27.11 -20.89
C PHE A 11 17.26 -26.29 -19.73
N VAL A 12 18.45 -25.70 -19.91
CA VAL A 12 19.10 -24.88 -18.87
C VAL A 12 18.42 -23.51 -18.72
N VAL A 13 17.83 -22.97 -19.79
CA VAL A 13 17.05 -21.72 -19.73
C VAL A 13 15.64 -21.95 -19.16
N ALA A 14 15.08 -23.16 -19.29
CA ALA A 14 13.79 -23.49 -18.70
C ALA A 14 13.87 -23.74 -17.18
N PHE A 15 14.99 -24.28 -16.67
CA PHE A 15 15.16 -24.58 -15.24
C PHE A 15 15.62 -23.40 -14.37
N SER A 16 16.13 -22.33 -14.98
CA SER A 16 16.54 -21.12 -14.25
C SER A 16 15.37 -20.17 -13.93
N LEU A 17 14.15 -20.51 -14.35
CA LEU A 17 12.92 -19.79 -13.99
C LEU A 17 12.23 -20.33 -12.73
N LEU A 18 12.69 -21.46 -12.18
CA LEU A 18 12.29 -21.94 -10.86
C LEU A 18 13.20 -21.33 -9.79
N GLY A 19 13.26 -20.00 -9.77
CA GLY A 19 13.66 -19.33 -8.54
C GLY A 19 12.66 -19.75 -7.47
N CYS A 20 13.12 -20.45 -6.43
CA CYS A 20 12.44 -20.53 -5.14
C CYS A 20 12.35 -19.11 -4.56
N GLY A 21 11.55 -18.26 -5.19
CA GLY A 21 11.05 -17.05 -4.58
C GLY A 21 9.97 -17.49 -3.62
N SER A 22 10.20 -17.31 -2.32
CA SER A 22 9.14 -17.35 -1.33
C SER A 22 7.97 -16.49 -1.84
N SER A 23 6.89 -17.11 -2.29
CA SER A 23 5.69 -16.38 -2.69
C SER A 23 5.00 -15.91 -1.42
N ALA A 24 4.76 -14.62 -1.31
CA ALA A 24 3.75 -14.11 -0.39
C ALA A 24 2.41 -14.81 -0.71
N ASN A 25 1.75 -15.44 0.28
CA ASN A 25 0.38 -15.92 0.08
C ASN A 25 -0.53 -14.70 -0.13
N THR A 26 -1.17 -14.63 -1.30
CA THR A 26 -2.03 -13.50 -1.69
C THR A 26 -3.39 -13.96 -2.22
N ASP A 27 -3.88 -15.10 -1.74
CA ASP A 27 -5.07 -15.76 -2.30
C ASP A 27 -6.37 -14.92 -2.22
N LEU A 28 -6.44 -13.99 -1.26
CA LEU A 28 -7.59 -13.09 -1.06
C LEU A 28 -7.41 -11.72 -1.75
N ALA A 29 -6.34 -11.53 -2.52
CA ALA A 29 -6.06 -10.26 -3.18
C ALA A 29 -7.15 -9.89 -4.20
N GLN A 30 -7.61 -8.65 -4.13
CA GLN A 30 -8.61 -8.10 -5.04
C GLN A 30 -7.95 -7.34 -6.19
N PRO A 31 -8.62 -7.20 -7.35
CA PRO A 31 -8.15 -6.32 -8.42
C PRO A 31 -7.99 -4.88 -7.94
N TYR A 32 -6.82 -4.29 -8.20
CA TYR A 32 -6.48 -2.93 -7.75
C TYR A 32 -6.01 -2.04 -8.90
N SER A 33 -6.06 -0.72 -8.68
CA SER A 33 -5.51 0.31 -9.56
C SER A 33 -4.37 1.04 -8.88
N ILE A 34 -3.31 1.34 -9.63
CA ILE A 34 -2.19 2.16 -9.15
C ILE A 34 -2.55 3.63 -9.32
N LEU A 35 -2.51 4.39 -8.22
CA LEU A 35 -2.85 5.82 -8.22
C LEU A 35 -1.63 6.71 -8.39
N ASN A 36 -0.54 6.35 -7.72
CA ASN A 36 0.75 6.99 -7.90
C ASN A 36 1.83 5.94 -7.71
N ALA A 37 2.61 5.73 -8.77
CA ALA A 37 3.70 4.77 -8.77
C ALA A 37 4.96 5.32 -8.09
N ASN A 38 5.19 6.63 -8.08
CA ASN A 38 6.47 7.21 -7.67
C ASN A 38 6.26 8.23 -6.53
N TYR A 39 5.61 7.80 -5.45
CA TYR A 39 5.29 8.72 -4.35
C TYR A 39 6.54 9.16 -3.58
N ASP A 40 7.58 8.33 -3.57
CA ASP A 40 8.88 8.70 -3.01
C ASP A 40 9.96 7.74 -3.55
N ASP A 41 10.97 8.29 -4.24
CA ASP A 41 12.23 7.61 -4.57
C ASP A 41 13.33 8.36 -3.80
N PHE A 42 13.67 7.84 -2.62
CA PHE A 42 14.78 8.32 -1.81
C PHE A 42 15.85 7.22 -1.72
N SER A 43 16.39 6.86 -2.88
CA SER A 43 17.56 6.00 -3.00
C SER A 43 18.72 6.55 -2.16
N THR A 44 18.99 5.92 -1.00
CA THR A 44 20.08 6.26 -0.07
C THR A 44 20.84 4.99 0.29
N GLY A 45 22.17 5.01 0.12
CA GLY A 45 23.03 3.85 0.43
C GLY A 45 22.92 2.68 -0.56
N GLY A 46 22.52 2.93 -1.81
CA GLY A 46 22.45 1.90 -2.86
C GLY A 46 21.19 1.02 -2.85
N ILE A 47 20.29 1.23 -1.88
CA ILE A 47 19.00 0.54 -1.78
C ILE A 47 17.97 1.27 -2.63
N LYS A 48 17.43 0.60 -3.65
CA LYS A 48 16.34 1.09 -4.48
C LYS A 48 15.02 0.94 -3.73
N ARG A 49 14.32 2.05 -3.49
CA ARG A 49 13.06 2.06 -2.73
C ARG A 49 11.93 2.61 -3.56
N LYS A 50 10.73 2.09 -3.36
CA LYS A 50 9.51 2.62 -3.98
C LYS A 50 8.36 2.63 -2.99
N LEU A 51 7.70 3.78 -2.87
CA LEU A 51 6.37 3.88 -2.26
C LEU A 51 5.31 4.02 -3.36
N MET A 52 4.33 3.13 -3.35
CA MET A 52 3.22 3.09 -4.29
C MET A 52 1.88 3.21 -3.57
N LEU A 53 0.95 3.92 -4.20
CA LEU A 53 -0.43 4.03 -3.74
C LEU A 53 -1.31 3.21 -4.65
N ILE A 54 -2.19 2.40 -4.04
CA ILE A 54 -3.21 1.64 -4.75
C ILE A 54 -4.59 1.94 -4.21
N THR A 55 -5.61 1.66 -5.01
CA THR A 55 -7.01 1.63 -4.60
C THR A 55 -7.68 0.38 -5.13
N VAL A 56 -8.73 -0.05 -4.46
CA VAL A 56 -9.64 -1.08 -4.97
C VAL A 56 -11.01 -0.45 -5.15
N ASN A 57 -11.72 -0.80 -6.22
CA ASN A 57 -13.08 -0.34 -6.45
C ASN A 57 -14.09 -1.25 -5.72
N ASN A 58 -13.89 -1.47 -4.42
CA ASN A 58 -14.76 -2.25 -3.55
C ASN A 58 -14.71 -1.63 -2.14
N PRO A 59 -15.75 -0.89 -1.71
CA PRO A 59 -15.76 -0.27 -0.38
C PRO A 59 -15.92 -1.27 0.77
N SER A 60 -16.25 -2.54 0.47
CA SER A 60 -16.61 -3.56 1.47
C SER A 60 -15.50 -4.58 1.71
N LEU A 61 -14.24 -4.27 1.38
CA LEU A 61 -13.12 -5.18 1.65
C LEU A 61 -12.99 -5.49 3.15
N THR A 62 -12.77 -6.76 3.47
CA THR A 62 -12.31 -7.23 4.78
C THR A 62 -10.85 -6.83 5.04
N ALA A 63 -10.40 -6.90 6.30
CA ALA A 63 -9.00 -6.65 6.65
C ALA A 63 -8.03 -7.59 5.92
N ASP A 64 -8.39 -8.87 5.78
CA ASP A 64 -7.55 -9.86 5.11
C ASP A 64 -7.44 -9.54 3.61
N GLU A 65 -8.56 -9.26 2.92
CA GLU A 65 -8.51 -8.87 1.51
C GLU A 65 -7.68 -7.60 1.29
N ARG A 66 -7.78 -6.60 2.19
CA ARG A 66 -6.94 -5.39 2.13
C ARG A 66 -5.46 -5.73 2.27
N GLY A 67 -5.11 -6.55 3.25
CA GLY A 67 -3.74 -6.99 3.52
C GLY A 67 -3.16 -7.77 2.34
N HIS A 68 -3.88 -8.79 1.86
CA HIS A 68 -3.46 -9.60 0.72
C HIS A 68 -3.34 -8.76 -0.56
N THR A 69 -4.24 -7.79 -0.78
CA THR A 69 -4.16 -6.90 -1.94
C THR A 69 -2.93 -5.99 -1.89
N ALA A 70 -2.65 -5.38 -0.73
CA ALA A 70 -1.45 -4.57 -0.55
C ALA A 70 -0.16 -5.39 -0.72
N LEU A 71 -0.14 -6.62 -0.19
CA LEU A 71 0.99 -7.52 -0.32
C LEU A 71 1.22 -7.98 -1.77
N ALA A 72 0.15 -8.35 -2.48
CA ALA A 72 0.22 -8.69 -3.90
C ALA A 72 0.80 -7.55 -4.73
N ALA A 73 0.38 -6.32 -4.46
CA ALA A 73 0.91 -5.15 -5.14
C ALA A 73 2.40 -4.93 -4.83
N CYS A 74 2.85 -5.14 -3.59
CA CYS A 74 4.27 -5.11 -3.22
C CYS A 74 5.07 -6.16 -4.00
N PHE A 75 4.61 -7.42 -3.98
CA PHE A 75 5.28 -8.53 -4.65
C PHE A 75 5.39 -8.34 -6.16
N ASN A 76 4.29 -7.93 -6.80
CA ASN A 76 4.24 -7.67 -8.24
C ASN A 76 5.21 -6.56 -8.65
N GLU A 77 5.25 -5.46 -7.89
CA GLU A 77 6.13 -4.33 -8.19
C GLU A 77 7.60 -4.67 -7.93
N GLN A 78 7.91 -5.37 -6.85
CA GLN A 78 9.26 -5.81 -6.53
C GLN A 78 9.80 -6.74 -7.63
N THR A 79 8.99 -7.70 -8.08
CA THR A 79 9.35 -8.65 -9.14
C THR A 79 9.52 -7.94 -10.49
N LYS A 80 8.65 -6.98 -10.82
CA LYS A 80 8.66 -6.28 -12.10
C LYS A 80 9.84 -5.32 -12.25
N SER A 81 10.16 -4.59 -11.18
CA SER A 81 11.05 -3.43 -11.26
C SER A 81 12.39 -3.62 -10.54
N GLY A 82 12.55 -4.70 -9.76
CA GLY A 82 13.79 -5.01 -9.05
C GLY A 82 14.14 -3.98 -7.96
N TYR A 83 13.14 -3.41 -7.30
CA TYR A 83 13.34 -2.58 -6.11
C TYR A 83 13.70 -3.45 -4.91
N ASP A 84 14.70 -3.02 -4.15
CA ASP A 84 15.11 -3.71 -2.92
C ASP A 84 14.07 -3.55 -1.81
N LEU A 85 13.35 -2.42 -1.82
CA LEU A 85 12.24 -2.17 -0.90
C LEU A 85 11.04 -1.61 -1.66
N VAL A 86 9.90 -2.28 -1.54
CA VAL A 86 8.61 -1.77 -2.01
C VAL A 86 7.68 -1.60 -0.83
N LYS A 87 7.13 -0.41 -0.70
CA LYS A 87 6.06 -0.08 0.24
C LYS A 87 4.79 0.24 -0.54
N VAL A 88 3.68 -0.35 -0.13
CA VAL A 88 2.38 -0.09 -0.72
C VAL A 88 1.42 0.43 0.33
N TRP A 89 0.68 1.47 -0.02
CA TRP A 89 -0.49 1.94 0.71
C TRP A 89 -1.76 1.71 -0.11
N LEU A 90 -2.66 0.90 0.43
CA LEU A 90 -4.05 0.83 -0.03
C LEU A 90 -4.82 1.98 0.61
N VAL A 91 -5.24 2.96 -0.18
CA VAL A 91 -5.99 4.11 0.32
C VAL A 91 -7.49 3.89 0.19
N CYS A 92 -8.27 4.49 1.09
CA CYS A 92 -9.73 4.41 1.03
C CYS A 92 -10.35 5.23 -0.11
N ASP A 93 -9.59 6.17 -0.67
CA ASP A 93 -10.10 7.10 -1.67
C ASP A 93 -8.99 7.62 -2.59
N PRO A 94 -9.17 7.54 -3.92
CA PRO A 94 -8.13 7.96 -4.86
C PRO A 94 -7.91 9.47 -4.92
N LYS A 95 -8.85 10.27 -4.42
CA LYS A 95 -8.72 11.73 -4.35
C LYS A 95 -8.03 12.19 -3.07
N ILE A 96 -7.80 11.26 -2.13
CA ILE A 96 -7.00 11.53 -0.95
C ILE A 96 -5.58 11.08 -1.26
N ILE A 97 -4.79 12.01 -1.79
CA ILE A 97 -3.34 11.82 -1.80
C ILE A 97 -2.92 11.71 -0.32
N PRO A 98 -2.16 10.69 0.10
CA PRO A 98 -1.90 10.32 1.48
C PRO A 98 -0.98 11.36 2.11
N PHE A 99 -1.60 12.48 2.46
CA PHE A 99 -1.07 13.48 3.36
C PHE A 99 -1.35 13.10 4.82
N LEU A 100 -2.03 11.97 5.04
CA LEU A 100 -2.53 11.51 6.32
C LEU A 100 -2.39 9.97 6.33
N ALA A 101 -1.57 9.42 7.24
CA ALA A 101 -1.51 7.97 7.46
C ALA A 101 -2.89 7.40 7.89
N GLU A 102 -3.80 8.29 8.29
CA GLU A 102 -5.17 8.02 8.69
C GLU A 102 -6.10 7.62 7.53
N THR A 103 -5.66 7.71 6.27
CA THR A 103 -6.49 7.35 5.09
C THR A 103 -6.10 6.01 4.47
N VAL A 104 -5.13 5.32 5.08
CA VAL A 104 -4.58 4.07 4.60
C VAL A 104 -5.31 2.91 5.26
N LEU A 105 -5.95 2.07 4.44
CA LEU A 105 -6.69 0.88 4.85
C LEU A 105 -5.79 -0.34 5.02
N ALA A 106 -4.68 -0.40 4.28
CA ALA A 106 -3.63 -1.38 4.48
C ALA A 106 -2.27 -0.85 4.03
N GLU A 107 -1.25 -1.31 4.72
CA GLU A 107 0.15 -1.08 4.37
C GLU A 107 0.84 -2.44 4.22
N ALA A 108 1.57 -2.60 3.13
CA ALA A 108 2.49 -3.70 2.95
C ALA A 108 3.90 -3.17 2.70
N ILE A 109 4.90 -3.88 3.20
CA ILE A 109 6.32 -3.62 2.98
C ILE A 109 6.97 -4.94 2.57
N ALA A 110 7.66 -4.92 1.45
CA ALA A 110 8.56 -5.96 0.99
C ALA A 110 9.98 -5.41 1.01
N ASP A 111 10.86 -6.00 1.82
CA ASP A 111 12.24 -5.57 1.97
C ASP A 111 13.17 -6.76 1.72
N THR A 112 13.76 -6.81 0.53
CA THR A 112 14.74 -7.83 0.11
C THR A 112 16.17 -7.32 0.25
N SER A 113 16.40 -6.13 0.81
CA SER A 113 17.74 -5.58 1.02
C SER A 113 18.52 -6.28 2.15
N LYS A 114 17.83 -7.12 2.93
CA LYS A 114 18.36 -7.87 4.06
C LYS A 114 18.66 -9.31 3.67
N ASP A 115 19.57 -9.95 4.41
CA ASP A 115 19.93 -11.38 4.25
C ASP A 115 18.71 -12.33 4.26
N LYS A 116 17.63 -11.91 4.92
CA LYS A 116 16.32 -12.56 4.89
C LYS A 116 15.27 -11.55 4.44
N PRO A 117 14.55 -11.80 3.33
CA PRO A 117 13.45 -10.94 2.90
C PRO A 117 12.42 -10.77 4.02
N VAL A 118 12.04 -9.53 4.27
CA VAL A 118 11.03 -9.17 5.28
C VAL A 118 9.77 -8.73 4.56
N TRP A 119 8.69 -9.45 4.83
CA TRP A 119 7.35 -9.09 4.39
C TRP A 119 6.56 -8.65 5.63
N GLN A 120 6.05 -7.44 5.62
CA GLN A 120 5.21 -6.90 6.68
C GLN A 120 3.90 -6.43 6.08
N VAL A 121 2.80 -6.75 6.74
CA VAL A 121 1.48 -6.30 6.35
C VAL A 121 0.70 -5.86 7.58
N ARG A 122 -0.07 -4.80 7.42
CA ARG A 122 -1.07 -4.37 8.38
C ARG A 122 -2.29 -3.85 7.64
N ALA A 123 -3.47 -4.16 8.16
CA ALA A 123 -4.73 -3.72 7.58
C ALA A 123 -5.68 -3.28 8.68
N THR A 124 -6.64 -2.43 8.32
CA THR A 124 -7.67 -1.95 9.23
C THR A 124 -8.92 -2.80 9.04
N ASP A 125 -9.60 -3.13 10.14
CA ASP A 125 -10.94 -3.75 10.09
C ASP A 125 -12.01 -2.70 9.70
N ASP A 126 -11.77 -1.44 10.06
CA ASP A 126 -12.72 -0.36 9.87
C ASP A 126 -12.72 0.14 8.42
N THR A 127 -13.90 0.23 7.81
CA THR A 127 -14.14 1.01 6.59
C THR A 127 -14.59 2.42 6.98
N PRO A 128 -13.91 3.48 6.52
CA PRO A 128 -14.39 4.84 6.68
C PRO A 128 -15.79 5.03 6.08
N THR A 129 -16.67 5.65 6.84
CA THR A 129 -17.98 6.09 6.37
C THR A 129 -17.84 7.20 5.30
N PRO A 130 -18.87 7.43 4.46
CA PRO A 130 -18.85 8.52 3.50
C PRO A 130 -18.55 9.91 4.10
N ASN A 131 -19.00 10.17 5.33
CA ASN A 131 -18.73 11.42 6.01
C ASN A 131 -17.28 11.52 6.50
N GLU A 132 -16.68 10.43 6.98
CA GLU A 132 -15.26 10.38 7.31
C GLU A 132 -14.39 10.58 6.06
N ILE A 133 -14.75 9.96 4.93
CA ILE A 133 -14.08 10.20 3.63
C ILE A 133 -14.18 11.67 3.23
N LYS A 134 -15.37 12.28 3.37
CA LYS A 134 -15.56 13.72 3.11
C LYS A 134 -14.70 14.59 4.02
N LEU A 135 -14.60 14.24 5.31
CA LEU A 135 -13.75 14.92 6.28
C LEU A 135 -12.27 14.83 5.88
N MET A 136 -11.78 13.63 5.58
CA MET A 136 -10.38 13.40 5.21
C MET A 136 -10.01 14.10 3.90
N ARG A 137 -10.88 14.04 2.88
CA ARG A 137 -10.71 14.82 1.63
C ARG A 137 -10.63 16.31 1.91
N ALA A 138 -11.52 16.85 2.75
CA ALA A 138 -11.48 18.25 3.10
C ALA A 138 -10.20 18.59 3.86
N ALA A 139 -9.85 17.79 4.87
CA ALA A 139 -8.65 17.95 5.69
C ALA A 139 -7.37 17.98 4.84
N GLY A 140 -7.33 17.23 3.73
CA GLY A 140 -6.23 17.22 2.76
C GLY A 140 -6.03 18.52 1.97
N GLN A 141 -7.03 19.42 1.91
CA GLN A 141 -6.99 20.64 1.08
C GLN A 141 -6.04 21.70 1.62
N ASP A 142 -5.34 22.40 0.73
CA ASP A 142 -4.35 23.44 1.07
C ASP A 142 -4.92 24.58 1.92
N ARG A 143 -6.20 24.93 1.74
CA ARG A 143 -6.88 25.96 2.55
C ARG A 143 -6.90 25.66 4.05
N PHE A 144 -6.70 24.40 4.45
CA PHE A 144 -6.60 23.99 5.85
C PHE A 144 -5.18 23.64 6.29
N ALA A 145 -4.17 23.76 5.42
CA ALA A 145 -2.78 23.40 5.73
C ALA A 145 -2.21 24.20 6.91
N ALA A 146 -2.58 25.48 7.05
CA ALA A 146 -2.18 26.32 8.17
C ALA A 146 -2.73 25.79 9.51
N TRP A 147 -3.98 25.30 9.53
CA TRP A 147 -4.56 24.70 10.74
C TRP A 147 -3.84 23.41 11.11
N ARG A 148 -3.57 22.55 10.12
CA ARG A 148 -2.87 21.26 10.34
C ARG A 148 -1.50 21.44 11.03
N LYS A 149 -0.78 22.51 10.71
CA LYS A 149 0.55 22.81 11.30
C LYS A 149 0.49 23.46 12.69
N SER A 150 -0.67 24.01 13.08
CA SER A 150 -0.79 24.91 14.24
C SER A 150 -1.61 24.34 15.39
N MET A 151 -2.25 23.18 15.22
CA MET A 151 -3.05 22.56 16.27
C MET A 151 -2.92 21.03 16.30
N PRO A 152 -3.19 20.40 17.45
CA PRO A 152 -3.26 18.95 17.55
C PRO A 152 -4.25 18.34 16.56
N ALA A 153 -4.03 17.07 16.17
CA ALA A 153 -4.84 16.39 15.17
C ALA A 153 -6.35 16.39 15.50
N ASN A 154 -6.73 16.08 16.75
CA ASN A 154 -8.14 16.11 17.18
C ASN A 154 -8.79 17.48 16.95
N ASP A 155 -8.13 18.55 17.34
CA ASP A 155 -8.64 19.92 17.19
C ASP A 155 -8.70 20.34 15.72
N PHE A 156 -7.71 19.91 14.93
CA PHE A 156 -7.67 20.14 13.49
C PHE A 156 -8.88 19.53 12.80
N TYR A 157 -9.15 18.25 13.03
CA TYR A 157 -10.29 17.58 12.41
C TYR A 157 -11.64 18.13 12.93
N ALA A 158 -11.75 18.49 14.21
CA ALA A 158 -12.95 19.15 14.74
C ALA A 158 -13.20 20.49 14.04
N LYS A 159 -12.15 21.29 13.81
CA LYS A 159 -12.25 22.58 13.13
C LYS A 159 -12.60 22.45 11.65
N VAL A 160 -12.00 21.46 10.95
CA VAL A 160 -12.36 21.16 9.55
C VAL A 160 -13.81 20.67 9.47
N SER A 161 -14.23 19.80 10.41
CA SER A 161 -15.60 19.29 10.51
C SER A 161 -16.62 20.41 10.61
N GLN A 162 -16.36 21.40 11.49
CA GLN A 162 -17.19 22.59 11.61
C GLN A 162 -17.20 23.41 10.32
N ALA A 163 -16.04 23.62 9.70
CA ALA A 163 -15.90 24.42 8.49
C ALA A 163 -16.63 23.82 7.27
N ILE A 164 -16.83 22.50 7.23
CA ILE A 164 -17.53 21.81 6.13
C ILE A 164 -18.95 21.35 6.50
N GLY A 165 -19.42 21.70 7.70
CA GLY A 165 -20.79 21.42 8.15
C GLY A 165 -21.08 19.94 8.40
N ILE A 166 -20.12 19.17 8.94
CA ILE A 166 -20.35 17.79 9.38
C ILE A 166 -20.14 17.63 10.89
N PRO A 167 -20.75 16.62 11.54
CA PRO A 167 -20.62 16.43 12.99
C PRO A 167 -19.18 16.16 13.45
N PRO A 168 -18.70 16.82 14.52
CA PRO A 168 -17.31 16.72 15.00
C PRO A 168 -16.93 15.36 15.61
N THR A 169 -17.91 14.48 15.86
CA THR A 169 -17.73 13.15 16.45
C THR A 169 -17.15 12.11 15.49
N LEU A 170 -16.88 12.47 14.23
CA LEU A 170 -16.36 11.59 13.18
C LEU A 170 -14.84 11.36 13.26
N THR A 171 -14.18 11.76 14.34
CA THR A 171 -12.73 11.61 14.52
C THR A 171 -12.36 10.22 15.02
N ARG A 172 -12.46 9.22 14.15
CA ARG A 172 -11.88 7.89 14.40
C ARG A 172 -10.53 7.79 13.71
N TYR A 173 -9.51 7.39 14.47
CA TYR A 173 -8.24 6.96 13.90
C TYR A 173 -8.41 5.52 13.41
N LEU A 174 -8.00 5.25 12.17
CA LEU A 174 -7.92 3.88 11.67
C LEU A 174 -6.97 3.08 12.54
N LYS A 175 -7.48 2.01 13.16
CA LYS A 175 -6.68 1.08 13.95
C LYS A 175 -6.17 -0.02 13.04
N TYR A 176 -4.86 -0.18 13.01
CA TYR A 176 -4.20 -1.23 12.27
C TYR A 176 -4.12 -2.50 13.10
N LYS A 177 -4.41 -3.63 12.47
CA LYS A 177 -4.09 -4.97 12.95
C LYS A 177 -3.00 -5.55 12.05
N THR A 178 -2.05 -6.27 12.63
CA THR A 178 -1.14 -7.11 11.86
C THR A 178 -1.95 -8.25 11.25
N VAL A 179 -1.88 -8.41 9.93
CA VAL A 179 -2.53 -9.53 9.24
C VAL A 179 -1.53 -10.68 9.22
N GLU A 180 -1.94 -11.85 9.73
CA GLU A 180 -1.13 -13.07 9.63
C GLU A 180 -1.28 -13.61 8.21
N ILE A 181 -0.18 -13.66 7.47
CA ILE A 181 -0.15 -14.23 6.12
C ILE A 181 0.60 -15.54 6.23
N ASN A 182 -0.19 -16.63 6.32
CA ASN A 182 0.28 -18.02 6.41
C ASN A 182 0.51 -18.61 5.02
#